data_AF-A0AB74D2R0-F1
#
_entry.id   AF-A0AB74D2R0-F1
#
_cell.length_a   1.000
_cell.length_b   1.000
_cell.length_c   1.000
_cell.angle_alpha   90.00
_cell.angle_beta   90.00
_cell.angle_gamma   90.00
#
_symmetry.space_group_name_H-M   'P 1'
#
loop_
_entity.id
_entity.type
_entity.pdbx_description
1 polymer ?
#
loop_
_entity_poly.entity_id
_entity_poly.type
_entity_poly.pdbx_seq_one_letter_code
_entity_poly.pdbx_strand_id
1 'polypeptide(L)'
;MGQKYAAFDAQGNITAFYDSVDSPAPDGVANVVEISAAQWAKMLDAQSRGMRIVINEHREPAALDPLPPTRAQSTEMKRAQRDTALKATDWLVSRHQDEKLIGSGTTLTSAQFSALIKYRQALRDISAADGWPYIDLPAAPDFMTAIA
;
A
#
# COMPACT_ATOMS: atom_id res chain seq x y z
N MET A 1 -4.13 -34.29 -15.96
CA MET A 1 -4.61 -32.95 -15.52
C MET A 1 -5.97 -32.74 -16.13
N GLY A 2 -6.97 -32.37 -15.33
CA GLY A 2 -8.29 -32.03 -15.86
C GLY A 2 -8.26 -30.74 -16.67
N GLN A 3 -9.35 -30.50 -17.40
CA GLN A 3 -9.60 -29.22 -18.05
C GLN A 3 -9.75 -28.15 -16.97
N LYS A 4 -9.06 -27.02 -17.12
CA LYS A 4 -9.17 -25.88 -16.20
C LYS A 4 -10.29 -24.96 -16.63
N TYR A 5 -10.95 -24.36 -15.66
CA TYR A 5 -11.97 -23.34 -15.89
C TYR A 5 -11.77 -22.14 -14.99
N ALA A 6 -12.16 -20.97 -15.47
CA ALA A 6 -12.29 -19.75 -14.69
C ALA A 6 -13.74 -19.32 -14.61
N ALA A 7 -14.24 -19.07 -13.41
CA ALA A 7 -15.51 -18.41 -13.20
C ALA A 7 -15.30 -16.91 -13.03
N PHE A 8 -16.25 -16.11 -13.52
CA PHE A 8 -16.15 -14.65 -13.50
C PHE A 8 -17.47 -13.96 -13.18
N ASP A 9 -17.40 -12.74 -12.63
CA ASP A 9 -18.57 -11.92 -12.31
C ASP A 9 -19.13 -11.16 -13.54
N ALA A 10 -20.17 -10.35 -13.33
CA ALA A 10 -20.78 -9.56 -14.40
C ALA A 10 -19.84 -8.49 -14.99
N GLN A 11 -18.77 -8.14 -14.28
CA GLN A 11 -17.74 -7.18 -14.68
C GLN A 11 -16.52 -7.89 -15.30
N GLY A 12 -16.57 -9.21 -15.47
CA GLY A 12 -15.49 -10.00 -16.03
C GLY A 12 -14.41 -10.38 -15.01
N ASN A 13 -14.49 -10.01 -13.73
CA ASN A 13 -13.43 -10.39 -12.77
C ASN A 13 -13.46 -11.88 -12.50
N ILE A 14 -12.32 -12.56 -12.59
CA ILE A 14 -12.23 -13.97 -12.23
C ILE A 14 -12.40 -14.11 -10.72
N THR A 15 -13.40 -14.88 -10.30
CA THR A 15 -13.77 -15.10 -8.90
C THR A 15 -13.31 -16.45 -8.37
N ALA A 16 -13.20 -17.46 -9.25
CA ALA A 16 -12.76 -18.80 -8.87
C ALA A 16 -12.12 -19.54 -10.04
N PHE A 17 -11.29 -20.55 -9.72
CA PHE A 17 -10.77 -21.52 -10.68
C PHE A 17 -11.31 -22.92 -10.34
N TYR A 18 -11.62 -23.69 -11.38
CA TYR A 18 -12.13 -25.05 -11.28
C TYR A 18 -11.29 -26.01 -12.13
N ASP A 19 -11.38 -27.30 -11.81
CA ASP A 19 -10.77 -28.39 -12.55
C ASP A 19 -11.83 -29.48 -12.78
N SER A 20 -11.97 -29.98 -14.01
CA SER A 20 -13.01 -30.96 -14.35
C SER A 20 -12.98 -32.24 -13.51
N VAL A 21 -11.82 -32.60 -12.95
CA VAL A 21 -11.62 -33.84 -12.19
C VAL A 21 -11.54 -33.56 -10.70
N ASP A 22 -10.70 -32.61 -10.28
CA ASP A 22 -10.39 -32.41 -8.86
C ASP A 22 -11.38 -31.47 -8.16
N SER A 23 -11.99 -30.54 -8.88
CA SER A 23 -12.85 -29.49 -8.32
C SER A 23 -13.79 -28.94 -9.40
N PRO A 24 -14.82 -29.70 -9.79
CA PRO A 24 -15.73 -29.29 -10.85
C PRO A 24 -16.53 -28.05 -10.45
N ALA A 25 -16.91 -27.25 -11.44
CA ALA A 25 -17.74 -26.06 -11.21
C ALA A 25 -19.13 -26.48 -10.70
N PRO A 26 -19.64 -25.89 -9.61
CA PRO A 26 -20.98 -26.19 -9.10
C PRO A 26 -22.10 -25.78 -10.07
N ASP A 27 -23.20 -26.52 -10.01
CA ASP A 27 -24.43 -26.18 -10.72
C ASP A 27 -24.98 -24.83 -10.19
N GLY A 28 -24.99 -23.81 -11.04
CA GLY A 28 -25.42 -22.44 -10.69
C GLY A 28 -24.39 -21.35 -10.98
N VAL A 29 -23.14 -21.71 -11.26
CA VAL A 29 -22.14 -20.74 -11.76
C VAL A 29 -22.36 -20.54 -13.26
N ALA A 30 -23.08 -19.49 -13.65
CA ALA A 30 -23.44 -19.26 -15.05
C ALA A 30 -22.25 -18.83 -15.94
N ASN A 31 -21.29 -18.11 -15.36
CA ASN A 31 -20.20 -17.48 -16.09
C ASN A 31 -18.89 -18.25 -15.89
N VAL A 32 -18.74 -19.34 -16.62
CA VAL A 32 -17.54 -20.18 -16.62
C VAL A 32 -16.93 -20.20 -18.02
N VAL A 33 -15.61 -20.10 -18.12
CA VAL A 33 -14.84 -20.28 -19.36
C VAL A 33 -13.76 -21.33 -19.18
N GLU A 34 -13.55 -22.13 -20.21
CA GLU A 34 -12.40 -23.01 -20.31
C GLU A 34 -11.12 -22.19 -20.46
N ILE A 35 -10.10 -22.56 -19.69
CA ILE A 35 -8.76 -21.99 -19.80
C ILE A 35 -7.74 -23.12 -19.89
N SER A 36 -6.65 -22.90 -20.62
CA SER A 36 -5.53 -23.84 -20.63
C SER A 36 -4.79 -23.84 -19.28
N ALA A 37 -4.09 -24.93 -18.98
CA ALA A 37 -3.22 -25.01 -17.80
C ALA A 37 -2.15 -23.89 -17.80
N ALA A 38 -1.66 -23.49 -18.98
CA ALA A 38 -0.71 -22.39 -19.12
C ALA A 38 -1.34 -21.02 -18.80
N GLN A 39 -2.57 -20.76 -19.28
CA GLN A 39 -3.32 -19.55 -18.93
C GLN A 39 -3.64 -19.50 -17.44
N TRP A 40 -4.04 -20.63 -16.85
CA TRP A 40 -4.27 -20.75 -15.41
C TRP A 40 -3.03 -20.40 -14.60
N ALA A 41 -1.87 -21.00 -14.93
CA ALA A 41 -0.60 -20.70 -14.26
C ALA A 41 -0.22 -19.22 -14.40
N LYS A 42 -0.42 -18.63 -15.59
CA LYS A 42 -0.17 -17.20 -15.84
C LYS A 42 -1.07 -16.30 -14.99
N MET A 43 -2.34 -16.68 -14.79
CA MET A 43 -3.26 -15.92 -13.94
C MET A 43 -2.90 -16.02 -12.45
N LEU A 44 -2.45 -17.19 -11.99
CA LEU A 44 -1.96 -17.33 -10.62
C LEU A 44 -0.70 -16.49 -10.37
N ASP A 45 0.24 -16.50 -11.31
CA ASP A 45 1.41 -15.61 -11.24
C ASP A 45 1.00 -14.14 -11.20
N ALA A 46 0.09 -13.71 -12.09
CA ALA A 46 -0.40 -12.34 -12.12
C ALA A 46 -1.10 -11.94 -10.80
N GLN A 47 -1.95 -12.81 -10.26
CA GLN A 47 -2.61 -12.60 -8.97
C GLN A 47 -1.60 -12.49 -7.82
N SER A 48 -0.53 -13.29 -7.83
CA SER A 48 0.54 -13.20 -6.83
C SER A 48 1.29 -11.87 -6.85
N ARG A 49 1.30 -11.18 -8.01
CA ARG A 49 1.84 -9.83 -8.19
C ARG A 49 0.84 -8.72 -7.84
N GLY A 50 -0.34 -9.06 -7.33
CA GLY A 50 -1.40 -8.12 -6.99
C GLY A 50 -2.19 -7.60 -8.20
N MET A 51 -2.04 -8.22 -9.37
CA MET A 51 -2.81 -7.87 -10.57
C MET A 51 -4.24 -8.37 -10.45
N ARG A 52 -5.17 -7.67 -11.11
CA ARG A 52 -6.55 -8.12 -11.26
C ARG A 52 -6.63 -9.07 -12.44
N ILE A 53 -7.15 -10.27 -12.20
CA ILE A 53 -7.38 -11.26 -13.23
C ILE A 53 -8.84 -11.17 -13.70
N VAL A 54 -9.03 -11.01 -15.01
CA VAL A 54 -10.35 -10.81 -15.64
C VAL A 54 -10.50 -11.67 -16.88
N ILE A 55 -11.73 -11.95 -17.28
CA ILE A 55 -12.09 -12.46 -18.60
C ILE A 55 -12.46 -11.26 -19.48
N ASN A 56 -11.73 -11.10 -20.58
CA ASN A 56 -11.97 -10.01 -21.53
C ASN A 56 -13.17 -10.29 -22.46
N GLU A 57 -13.48 -9.35 -23.34
CA GLU A 57 -14.58 -9.47 -24.31
C GLU A 57 -14.42 -10.65 -25.29
N HIS A 58 -13.19 -11.14 -25.48
CA HIS A 58 -12.88 -12.32 -26.30
C HIS A 58 -13.00 -13.64 -25.54
N ARG A 59 -13.49 -13.62 -24.29
CA ARG A 59 -13.57 -14.77 -23.38
C ARG A 59 -12.22 -15.36 -23.01
N GLU A 60 -11.17 -14.55 -23.02
CA GLU A 60 -9.82 -14.95 -22.65
C GLU A 60 -9.38 -14.33 -21.31
N PRO A 61 -8.58 -15.05 -20.50
CA PRO A 61 -8.05 -14.52 -19.26
C PRO A 61 -6.97 -13.48 -19.52
N ALA A 62 -7.15 -12.29 -18.95
CA ALA A 62 -6.25 -11.16 -19.00
C ALA A 62 -5.88 -10.69 -17.59
N ALA A 63 -4.65 -10.22 -17.43
CA ALA A 63 -4.18 -9.59 -16.21
C ALA A 63 -4.17 -8.06 -16.41
N LEU A 64 -4.89 -7.35 -15.55
CA LEU A 64 -4.95 -5.90 -15.50
C LEU A 64 -4.26 -5.41 -14.24
N ASP A 65 -3.81 -4.16 -14.28
CA ASP A 65 -3.28 -3.51 -13.09
C ASP A 65 -4.34 -3.43 -11.97
N PRO A 66 -3.93 -3.46 -10.70
CA PRO A 66 -4.84 -3.20 -9.60
C PRO A 66 -5.52 -1.85 -9.79
N LEU A 67 -6.77 -1.75 -9.34
CA LEU A 67 -7.45 -0.47 -9.36
C LEU A 67 -6.65 0.54 -8.53
N PRO A 68 -6.56 1.80 -8.98
CA PRO A 68 -5.96 2.83 -8.18
C PRO A 68 -6.71 2.91 -6.84
N PRO A 69 -5.99 3.17 -5.73
CA PRO A 69 -6.62 3.27 -4.42
C PRO A 69 -7.67 4.38 -4.44
N THR A 70 -8.79 4.13 -3.77
CA THR A 70 -9.79 5.16 -3.53
C THR A 70 -9.20 6.31 -2.72
N ARG A 71 -9.77 7.52 -2.83
CA ARG A 71 -9.33 8.67 -2.03
C ARG A 71 -9.29 8.36 -0.53
N ALA A 72 -10.23 7.55 -0.03
CA ALA A 72 -10.26 7.12 1.37
C ALA A 72 -9.05 6.24 1.72
N GLN A 73 -8.73 5.24 0.88
CA GLN A 73 -7.54 4.40 1.05
C GLN A 73 -6.25 5.22 0.97
N SER A 74 -6.12 6.12 0.00
CA SER A 74 -4.96 7.01 -0.11
C SER A 74 -4.81 7.91 1.13
N THR A 75 -5.93 8.38 1.69
CA THR A 75 -5.93 9.18 2.92
C THR A 75 -5.39 8.40 4.09
N GLU A 76 -5.85 7.16 4.27
CA GLU A 76 -5.40 6.31 5.37
C GLU A 76 -3.92 5.93 5.24
N MET A 77 -3.48 5.56 4.02
CA MET A 77 -2.06 5.30 3.74
C MET A 77 -1.18 6.51 4.07
N LYS A 78 -1.58 7.72 3.68
CA LYS A 78 -0.82 8.94 4.02
C LYS A 78 -0.83 9.26 5.51
N ARG A 79 -1.94 9.04 6.23
CA ARG A 79 -1.97 9.19 7.70
C ARG A 79 -0.98 8.23 8.36
N ALA A 80 -0.96 6.97 7.96
CA ALA A 80 -0.02 5.98 8.47
C ALA A 80 1.45 6.39 8.21
N GLN A 81 1.76 6.94 7.02
CA GLN A 81 3.09 7.47 6.70
C GLN A 81 3.45 8.66 7.61
N ARG A 82 2.53 9.62 7.79
CA ARG A 82 2.72 10.78 8.69
C ARG A 82 2.97 10.33 10.13
N ASP A 83 2.17 9.40 10.63
CA ASP A 83 2.26 8.92 12.00
C ASP A 83 3.56 8.14 12.23
N THR A 84 4.03 7.40 11.23
CA THR A 84 5.35 6.76 11.24
C THR A 84 6.47 7.79 11.32
N ALA A 85 6.41 8.85 10.53
CA ALA A 85 7.41 9.93 10.54
C ALA A 85 7.44 10.70 11.88
N LEU A 86 6.27 10.92 12.50
CA LEU A 86 6.16 11.48 13.84
C LEU A 86 6.78 10.54 14.88
N LYS A 87 6.42 9.25 14.86
CA LYS A 87 6.95 8.25 15.80
C LYS A 87 8.47 8.11 15.71
N ALA A 88 9.02 8.13 14.49
CA ALA A 88 10.46 8.06 14.25
C ALA A 88 11.25 9.22 14.88
N THR A 89 10.59 10.35 15.16
CA THR A 89 11.20 11.55 15.74
C THR A 89 10.89 11.78 17.21
N ASP A 90 10.03 10.96 17.83
CA ASP A 90 9.62 11.16 19.23
C ASP A 90 10.80 11.03 20.21
N TRP A 91 11.67 10.04 19.98
CA TRP A 91 12.81 9.80 20.86
C TRP A 91 13.82 10.95 20.87
N LEU A 92 14.03 11.64 19.73
CA LEU A 92 14.92 12.80 19.62
C LEU A 92 14.41 13.97 20.48
N VAL A 93 13.09 14.16 20.52
CA VAL A 93 12.47 15.19 21.36
C VAL A 93 12.65 14.86 22.83
N SER A 94 12.35 13.61 23.24
CA SER A 94 12.53 13.16 24.62
C SER A 94 13.99 13.32 25.08
N ARG A 95 14.95 12.83 24.28
CA ARG A 95 16.38 12.95 24.61
C ARG A 95 16.81 14.39 24.79
N HIS A 96 16.42 15.29 23.90
CA HIS A 96 16.79 16.71 24.01
C HIS A 96 16.21 17.36 25.27
N GLN A 97 15.03 16.95 25.71
CA GLN A 97 14.44 17.42 26.97
C GLN A 97 15.23 16.89 28.17
N ASP A 98 15.58 15.59 28.18
CA ASP A 98 16.36 14.97 29.24
C ASP A 98 17.76 15.61 29.36
N GLU A 99 18.45 15.83 28.24
CA GLU A 99 19.76 16.48 28.19
C GLU A 99 19.73 17.91 28.74
N LYS A 100 18.66 18.67 28.44
CA LYS A 100 18.45 20.00 29.02
C LYS A 100 18.25 19.97 30.53
N LEU A 101 17.55 18.96 31.05
CA LEU A 101 17.35 18.79 32.48
C LEU A 101 18.64 18.40 33.20
N ILE A 102 19.46 17.54 32.58
CA ILE A 102 20.77 17.14 33.11
C ILE A 102 21.76 18.32 33.12
N GLY A 103 21.70 19.20 32.12
CA GLY A 103 22.53 20.41 32.05
C GLY A 103 23.97 20.18 31.58
N SER A 104 24.31 18.97 31.12
CA SER A 104 25.65 18.61 30.61
C SER A 104 25.87 18.92 29.12
N GLY A 105 24.97 19.71 28.51
CA GLY A 105 24.96 19.97 27.07
C GLY A 105 23.99 19.06 26.31
N THR A 106 23.67 19.41 25.06
CA THR A 106 22.71 18.70 24.21
C THR A 106 23.39 18.10 22.98
N THR A 107 22.97 16.91 22.58
CA THR A 107 23.46 16.23 21.36
C THR A 107 23.05 17.00 20.11
N LEU A 108 21.81 17.53 20.09
CA LEU A 108 21.34 18.43 19.04
C LEU A 108 21.63 19.87 19.42
N THR A 109 22.11 20.65 18.45
CA THR A 109 22.18 22.11 18.57
C THR A 109 20.77 22.72 18.67
N SER A 110 20.66 23.93 19.22
CA SER A 110 19.40 24.66 19.27
C SER A 110 18.75 24.85 17.90
N ALA A 111 19.56 25.05 16.84
CA ALA A 111 19.07 25.19 15.48
C ALA A 111 18.49 23.87 14.93
N GLN A 112 19.19 22.74 15.15
CA GLN A 112 18.71 21.40 14.77
C GLN A 112 17.42 21.04 15.52
N PHE A 113 17.36 21.31 16.83
CA PHE A 113 16.14 21.08 17.59
C PHE A 113 14.97 21.94 17.10
N SER A 114 15.20 23.22 16.78
CA SER A 114 14.16 24.08 16.18
C SER A 114 13.67 23.53 14.84
N ALA A 115 14.58 23.05 13.98
CA ALA A 115 14.23 22.43 12.71
C ALA A 115 13.41 21.15 12.91
N LEU A 116 13.75 20.31 13.90
CA LEU A 116 13.00 19.10 14.26
C LEU A 116 11.55 19.44 14.67
N ILE A 117 11.36 20.45 15.52
CA ILE A 117 10.02 20.86 15.96
C ILE A 117 9.21 21.42 14.80
N LYS A 118 9.80 22.25 13.92
CA LYS A 118 9.14 22.76 12.72
C LYS A 118 8.74 21.64 11.75
N TYR A 119 9.61 20.65 11.55
CA TYR A 119 9.32 19.47 10.73
C TYR A 119 8.12 18.68 11.29
N ARG A 120 8.11 18.41 12.60
CA ARG A 120 6.99 17.73 13.28
C ARG A 120 5.69 18.52 13.20
N GLN A 121 5.76 19.86 13.24
CA GLN A 121 4.59 20.72 13.05
C GLN A 121 4.06 20.63 11.62
N ALA A 122 4.93 20.74 10.61
CA ALA A 122 4.55 20.60 9.21
C ALA A 122 3.89 19.23 8.92
N LEU A 123 4.39 18.15 9.53
CA LEU A 123 3.75 16.83 9.45
C LEU A 123 2.33 16.82 10.03
N ARG A 124 2.03 17.56 11.10
CA ARG A 124 0.68 17.62 11.67
C ARG A 124 -0.27 18.42 10.79
N ASP A 125 0.21 19.56 10.29
CA ASP A 125 -0.58 20.52 9.55
C ASP A 125 -0.89 20.06 8.11
N ILE A 126 -0.07 19.17 7.55
CA ILE A 126 -0.23 18.71 6.15
C ILE A 126 -1.59 18.08 5.85
N SER A 127 -2.27 17.52 6.85
CA SER A 127 -3.61 16.94 6.65
C SER A 127 -4.69 17.97 6.31
N ALA A 128 -4.43 19.26 6.54
CA ALA A 128 -5.28 20.38 6.17
C ALA A 128 -4.78 21.12 4.91
N ALA A 129 -3.66 20.69 4.31
CA ALA A 129 -3.09 21.33 3.13
C ALA A 129 -3.86 20.99 1.86
N ASP A 130 -3.83 21.93 0.90
CA ASP A 130 -4.40 21.73 -0.42
C ASP A 130 -3.73 20.55 -1.14
N GLY A 131 -4.54 19.71 -1.77
CA GLY A 131 -4.06 18.50 -2.45
C GLY A 131 -3.92 17.28 -1.55
N TRP A 132 -4.23 17.36 -0.25
CA TRP A 132 -4.32 16.16 0.60
C TRP A 132 -5.34 15.14 0.06
N PRO A 133 -5.01 13.83 -0.02
CA PRO A 133 -3.79 13.13 0.44
C PRO A 133 -2.74 12.87 -0.67
N TYR A 134 -2.77 13.60 -1.77
CA TYR A 134 -1.93 13.32 -2.95
C TYR A 134 -0.60 14.08 -2.96
N ILE A 135 -0.35 14.89 -1.94
CA ILE A 135 0.90 15.63 -1.74
C ILE A 135 1.92 14.80 -0.94
N ASP A 136 3.19 15.10 -1.16
CA ASP A 136 4.28 14.46 -0.43
C ASP A 136 4.41 15.02 0.99
N LEU A 137 4.83 14.15 1.90
CA LEU A 137 5.16 14.59 3.26
C LEU A 137 6.38 15.52 3.21
N PRO A 138 6.50 16.45 4.16
CA PRO A 138 7.69 17.29 4.25
C PRO A 138 8.94 16.41 4.32
N ALA A 139 10.03 16.86 3.69
CA ALA A 139 11.30 16.13 3.75
C ALA A 139 11.86 16.16 5.19
N ALA A 140 12.37 15.01 5.64
CA ALA A 140 13.07 14.90 6.91
C ALA A 140 14.39 15.71 6.87
N PRO A 141 14.72 16.50 7.91
CA PRO A 141 16.01 17.15 8.04
C PRO A 141 17.20 16.18 8.02
N ASP A 142 18.31 16.57 7.37
CA ASP A 142 19.49 15.70 7.14
C ASP A 142 20.15 15.15 8.41
N PHE A 143 20.06 15.87 9.53
CA PHE A 143 20.63 15.40 10.80
C PHE A 143 19.83 14.23 11.40
N MET A 144 18.64 13.92 10.88
CA MET A 144 17.82 12.80 11.35
C MET A 144 18.20 11.48 10.67
N THR A 145 18.71 11.52 9.44
CA THR A 145 19.21 10.33 8.72
C THR A 145 20.58 9.87 9.24
N ALA A 146 21.36 10.77 9.83
CA ALA A 146 22.69 10.47 10.37
C ALA A 146 22.69 9.79 11.75
N ILE A 147 21.53 9.62 12.40
CA ILE A 147 21.40 9.08 13.77
C ILE A 147 20.64 7.74 13.79
N ALA A 148 20.32 7.17 12.61
CA ALA A 148 19.67 5.88 12.46
C ALA A 148 20.68 4.72 12.39
#